data_AF-A0A8D0H563-F1
#
_entry.id   AF-A0A8D0H563-F1
#
_cell.length_a   1.000
_cell.length_b   1.000
_cell.length_c   1.000
_cell.angle_alpha   90.00
_cell.angle_beta   90.00
_cell.angle_gamma   90.00
#
_symmetry.space_group_name_H-M   'P 1'
#
loop_
_entity.id
_entity.type
_entity.pdbx_description
1 polymer ?
#
loop_
_entity_poly.entity_id
_entity_poly.type
_entity_poly.pdbx_seq_one_letter_code
_entity_poly.pdbx_strand_id
1 'polypeptide(L)'
;LGESCRTELVWKPGGRCQRQRPPLPEPGVRGGAESGHLPFGQEFPSLEEKPQFPGASADFVYKLEFIQPDLISGIPIYRVMDRQGQILDPSQDPQVRCERPLSPIGESRDIPLPPHFAPVLPLAVPAQGSSRPCPCPPAVGAAYAIKRENTDRVVICYFGEGAASEGDAHAGFNFAATLECPILFFCRNNGYAISTPTSEQYRGDGIAARGPGYGILSIRVDGNDVFAVYNATKEARRRAVAENQPFLIEAMTYRIGHHSTSDDSSAYRSVDEVNYWDKQDHPISRLRHYMLSRGWWDEEQEKTWRKQSRKRVSPAPQPVQGEPLSMHPTEGGPVLQGFPLDILGSRKLCSKRGGGGLARKLQVW
;
A
#
# COMPACT_ATOMS: atom_id res chain seq x y z
N LEU A 1 13.77 -32.25 -22.22
CA LEU A 1 12.48 -32.46 -22.93
C LEU A 1 11.36 -31.91 -22.06
N GLY A 2 10.83 -30.75 -22.43
CA GLY A 2 9.78 -30.05 -21.68
C GLY A 2 9.91 -28.53 -21.83
N GLU A 3 9.84 -28.02 -23.07
CA GLU A 3 9.70 -26.59 -23.34
C GLU A 3 8.29 -26.14 -22.89
N SER A 4 8.21 -25.20 -21.95
CA SER A 4 6.95 -24.51 -21.66
C SER A 4 6.84 -23.28 -22.57
N CYS A 5 5.98 -23.40 -23.56
CA CYS A 5 5.62 -22.32 -24.47
C CYS A 5 4.84 -21.25 -23.70
N ARG A 6 5.41 -20.04 -23.56
CA ARG A 6 4.67 -18.85 -23.11
C ARG A 6 3.62 -18.52 -24.18
N THR A 7 2.34 -18.57 -23.80
CA THR A 7 1.23 -18.17 -24.67
C THR A 7 0.82 -16.74 -24.33
N GLU A 8 1.04 -15.80 -25.23
CA GLU A 8 0.37 -14.50 -25.20
C GLU A 8 -1.11 -14.71 -25.56
N LEU A 9 -2.02 -14.21 -24.72
CA LEU A 9 -3.47 -14.27 -24.96
C LEU A 9 -4.00 -12.88 -25.34
N VAL A 10 -4.39 -12.74 -26.61
CA VAL A 10 -5.21 -11.64 -27.13
C VAL A 10 -6.68 -12.06 -27.06
N TRP A 11 -7.55 -11.22 -26.48
CA TRP A 11 -8.97 -11.52 -26.33
C TRP A 11 -9.80 -11.01 -27.50
N LYS A 12 -10.65 -11.87 -28.09
CA LYS A 12 -11.81 -11.48 -28.92
C LYS A 12 -13.09 -12.15 -28.37
N PRO A 13 -14.27 -11.50 -28.44
CA PRO A 13 -15.48 -12.00 -27.79
C PRO A 13 -16.27 -12.99 -28.67
N GLY A 14 -16.66 -14.12 -28.06
CA GLY A 14 -17.82 -14.92 -28.46
C GLY A 14 -17.58 -16.09 -29.43
N GLY A 15 -17.66 -17.34 -28.94
CA GLY A 15 -17.78 -18.53 -29.77
C GLY A 15 -17.24 -19.82 -29.12
N ARG A 16 -18.01 -20.92 -29.18
CA ARG A 16 -17.74 -22.22 -28.55
C ARG A 16 -16.45 -22.87 -29.05
N CYS A 17 -15.66 -23.47 -28.14
CA CYS A 17 -14.38 -24.11 -28.43
C CYS A 17 -14.57 -25.56 -28.92
N GLN A 18 -14.29 -25.82 -30.20
CA GLN A 18 -13.96 -27.16 -30.72
C GLN A 18 -12.45 -27.20 -30.98
N ARG A 19 -11.77 -28.28 -30.54
CA ARG A 19 -10.33 -28.47 -30.71
C ARG A 19 -10.00 -28.80 -32.17
N GLN A 20 -9.29 -27.91 -32.86
CA GLN A 20 -8.55 -28.23 -34.08
C GLN A 20 -7.07 -27.84 -33.90
N ARG A 21 -6.15 -28.71 -34.33
CA ARG A 21 -4.69 -28.47 -34.32
C ARG A 21 -4.32 -27.58 -35.51
N PRO A 22 -3.45 -26.56 -35.35
CA PRO A 22 -2.95 -25.79 -36.49
C PRO A 22 -1.83 -26.53 -37.24
N PRO A 23 -1.66 -26.27 -38.56
CA PRO A 23 -0.54 -26.80 -39.33
C PRO A 23 0.75 -26.01 -39.04
N LEU A 24 1.90 -26.69 -39.21
CA LEU A 24 3.26 -26.14 -39.03
C LEU A 24 3.58 -25.05 -40.08
N PRO A 25 4.29 -23.96 -39.74
CA PRO A 25 4.75 -23.00 -40.73
C PRO A 25 6.13 -23.39 -41.31
N GLU A 26 6.27 -23.23 -42.63
CA GLU A 26 7.54 -23.29 -43.35
C GLU A 26 8.37 -22.00 -43.19
N PRO A 27 9.70 -22.04 -43.38
CA PRO A 27 10.59 -20.93 -43.06
C PRO A 27 10.71 -19.91 -44.20
N GLY A 28 10.54 -18.62 -43.86
CA GLY A 28 11.11 -17.52 -44.64
C GLY A 28 10.18 -16.32 -44.83
N VAL A 29 10.53 -15.20 -44.20
CA VAL A 29 10.75 -13.85 -44.77
C VAL A 29 10.63 -12.80 -43.65
N ARG A 30 11.66 -11.96 -43.58
CA ARG A 30 11.92 -10.91 -42.57
C ARG A 30 10.91 -9.76 -42.62
N GLY A 31 10.64 -9.13 -41.46
CA GLY A 31 9.98 -7.81 -41.43
C GLY A 31 9.56 -7.28 -40.06
N GLY A 32 10.53 -6.82 -39.26
CA GLY A 32 10.47 -5.67 -38.34
C GLY A 32 9.31 -5.47 -37.35
N ALA A 33 9.59 -5.67 -36.06
CA ALA A 33 9.40 -4.69 -34.96
C ALA A 33 9.69 -5.39 -33.61
N GLU A 34 10.90 -5.25 -33.06
CA GLU A 34 11.25 -5.74 -31.73
C GLU A 34 11.25 -4.58 -30.72
N SER A 35 10.47 -4.73 -29.66
CA SER A 35 10.51 -3.90 -28.45
C SER A 35 11.09 -4.72 -27.29
N GLY A 36 12.24 -4.28 -26.75
CA GLY A 36 12.65 -4.51 -25.37
C GLY A 36 13.27 -5.86 -25.01
N HIS A 37 14.37 -6.26 -25.66
CA HIS A 37 15.36 -7.17 -25.06
C HIS A 37 16.58 -6.36 -24.61
N LEU A 38 17.01 -6.52 -23.35
CA LEU A 38 18.32 -6.05 -22.92
C LEU A 38 19.41 -6.81 -23.73
N PRO A 39 20.44 -6.14 -24.27
CA PRO A 39 21.28 -6.70 -25.33
C PRO A 39 22.50 -7.46 -24.79
N PHE A 40 22.33 -8.32 -23.79
CA PHE A 40 23.46 -9.02 -23.13
C PHE A 40 23.37 -10.54 -23.22
N GLY A 41 22.86 -11.10 -24.32
CA GLY A 41 22.99 -12.52 -24.60
C GLY A 41 24.27 -12.77 -25.40
N GLN A 42 25.36 -13.17 -24.74
CA GLN A 42 26.54 -13.67 -25.45
C GLN A 42 26.32 -15.15 -25.81
N GLU A 43 26.64 -15.53 -27.04
CA GLU A 43 26.60 -16.94 -27.46
C GLU A 43 27.79 -17.68 -26.84
N PHE A 44 27.50 -18.76 -26.12
CA PHE A 44 28.50 -19.63 -25.51
C PHE A 44 28.74 -20.87 -26.39
N PRO A 45 30.01 -21.28 -26.61
CA PRO A 45 30.36 -22.47 -27.39
C PRO A 45 29.75 -23.78 -26.88
N SER A 46 29.49 -23.88 -25.57
CA SER A 46 28.80 -25.03 -24.96
C SER A 46 28.08 -24.63 -23.66
N LEU A 47 27.16 -25.48 -23.19
CA LEU A 47 26.49 -25.29 -21.90
C LEU A 47 27.46 -25.40 -20.70
N GLU A 48 28.59 -26.07 -20.86
CA GLU A 48 29.61 -26.22 -19.81
C GLU A 48 30.36 -24.91 -19.53
N GLU A 49 30.45 -24.03 -20.53
CA GLU A 49 31.10 -22.72 -20.41
C GLU A 49 30.20 -21.62 -19.83
N LYS A 50 28.92 -21.93 -19.58
CA LYS A 50 28.02 -21.02 -18.87
C LYS A 50 28.31 -21.01 -17.36
N PRO A 51 28.03 -19.91 -16.64
CA PRO A 51 28.15 -19.87 -15.19
C PRO A 51 27.29 -20.96 -14.51
N GLN A 52 27.89 -21.71 -13.59
CA GLN A 52 27.22 -22.79 -12.84
C GLN A 52 27.05 -22.48 -11.35
N PHE A 53 27.14 -21.20 -10.96
CA PHE A 53 27.06 -20.82 -9.56
C PHE A 53 25.62 -20.99 -9.02
N PRO A 54 25.42 -21.65 -7.87
CA PRO A 54 24.07 -21.95 -7.36
C PRO A 54 23.32 -20.73 -6.83
N GLY A 55 24.01 -19.60 -6.58
CA GLY A 55 23.41 -18.42 -5.96
C GLY A 55 22.72 -17.44 -6.92
N ALA A 56 22.93 -17.56 -8.23
CA ALA A 56 22.36 -16.67 -9.24
C ALA A 56 22.29 -17.33 -10.61
N SER A 57 21.28 -16.97 -11.41
CA SER A 57 21.22 -17.32 -12.82
C SER A 57 21.63 -16.10 -13.66
N ALA A 58 22.80 -16.17 -14.30
CA ALA A 58 23.38 -15.08 -15.08
C ALA A 58 24.34 -15.64 -16.14
N ASP A 59 24.68 -14.81 -17.12
CA ASP A 59 25.72 -15.09 -18.12
C ASP A 59 27.06 -14.41 -17.72
N PHE A 60 28.19 -14.94 -18.21
CA PHE A 60 29.47 -14.25 -18.06
C PHE A 60 29.51 -12.97 -18.90
N VAL A 61 30.19 -11.95 -18.39
CA VAL A 61 30.59 -10.76 -19.16
C VAL A 61 32.11 -10.61 -19.09
N TYR A 62 32.74 -10.31 -20.21
CA TYR A 62 34.21 -10.16 -20.29
C TYR A 62 34.68 -8.71 -20.19
N LYS A 63 33.73 -7.77 -20.06
CA LYS A 63 34.00 -6.36 -19.89
C LYS A 63 33.56 -5.94 -18.48
N LEU A 64 34.46 -5.29 -17.76
CA LEU A 64 34.16 -4.74 -16.45
C LEU A 64 33.22 -3.54 -16.61
N GLU A 65 31.97 -3.71 -16.20
CA GLU A 65 30.93 -2.69 -16.20
C GLU A 65 30.13 -2.74 -14.90
N PHE A 66 29.94 -1.60 -14.26
CA PHE A 66 29.07 -1.49 -13.10
C PHE A 66 27.61 -1.30 -13.56
N ILE A 67 26.67 -1.97 -12.90
CA ILE A 67 25.25 -1.68 -13.07
C ILE A 67 24.95 -0.36 -12.38
N GLN A 68 24.48 0.63 -13.15
CA GLN A 68 24.08 1.92 -12.62
C GLN A 68 22.58 1.96 -12.37
N PRO A 69 22.11 2.55 -11.25
CA PRO A 69 20.69 2.75 -11.03
C PRO A 69 20.14 3.80 -12.02
N ASP A 70 18.99 3.52 -12.63
CA ASP A 70 18.27 4.52 -13.41
C ASP A 70 17.47 5.43 -12.47
N LEU A 71 18.07 6.56 -12.11
CA LEU A 71 17.45 7.55 -11.22
C LEU A 71 16.78 8.69 -12.00
N ILE A 72 17.05 8.82 -13.30
CA ILE A 72 16.54 9.92 -14.13
C ILE A 72 15.19 9.53 -14.73
N SER A 73 15.07 8.29 -15.22
CA SER A 73 13.85 7.72 -15.80
C SER A 73 13.33 6.59 -14.92
N GLY A 74 13.15 6.87 -13.63
CA GLY A 74 12.64 5.91 -12.65
C GLY A 74 11.31 5.28 -13.04
N ILE A 75 10.86 4.30 -12.27
CA ILE A 75 9.61 3.57 -12.48
C ILE A 75 8.46 4.55 -12.68
N PRO A 76 7.71 4.45 -13.80
CA PRO A 76 6.68 5.40 -14.16
C PRO A 76 5.50 5.36 -13.17
N ILE A 77 4.83 6.49 -13.05
CA ILE A 77 3.67 6.64 -12.16
C ILE A 77 2.39 6.31 -12.96
N TYR A 78 1.75 5.19 -12.64
CA TYR A 78 0.47 4.79 -13.24
C TYR A 78 -0.65 5.74 -12.82
N ARG A 79 -1.42 6.23 -13.80
CA ARG A 79 -2.51 7.20 -13.62
C ARG A 79 -3.66 6.87 -14.57
N VAL A 80 -4.90 7.04 -14.09
CA VAL A 80 -6.14 6.78 -14.85
C VAL A 80 -6.82 8.09 -15.25
N MET A 81 -6.86 9.07 -14.35
CA MET A 81 -7.46 10.39 -14.61
C MET A 81 -6.49 11.55 -14.36
N ASP A 82 -6.63 12.59 -15.18
CA ASP A 82 -5.91 13.85 -14.99
C ASP A 82 -6.46 14.68 -13.80
N ARG A 83 -5.81 15.81 -13.51
CA ARG A 83 -6.20 16.72 -12.41
C ARG A 83 -7.59 17.31 -12.57
N GLN A 84 -8.11 17.35 -13.79
CA GLN A 84 -9.44 17.82 -14.15
C GLN A 84 -10.49 16.69 -14.10
N GLY A 85 -10.11 15.50 -13.62
CA GLY A 85 -10.99 14.35 -13.50
C GLY A 85 -11.40 13.75 -14.85
N GLN A 86 -10.64 13.98 -15.92
CA GLN A 86 -10.86 13.36 -17.22
C GLN A 86 -10.08 12.04 -17.31
N ILE A 87 -10.74 10.99 -17.81
CA ILE A 87 -10.10 9.69 -18.05
C ILE A 87 -9.11 9.83 -19.21
N LEU A 88 -7.87 9.42 -18.98
CA LEU A 88 -6.77 9.51 -19.96
C LEU A 88 -6.82 8.38 -21.00
N ASP A 89 -7.09 7.16 -20.53
CA ASP A 89 -7.22 5.97 -21.36
C ASP A 89 -8.53 5.24 -21.01
N PRO A 90 -9.54 5.23 -21.92
CA PRO A 90 -10.81 4.55 -21.69
C PRO A 90 -10.69 3.04 -21.41
N SER A 91 -9.62 2.38 -21.85
CA SER A 91 -9.38 0.95 -21.56
C SER A 91 -9.02 0.70 -20.10
N GLN A 92 -8.53 1.72 -19.42
CA GLN A 92 -8.14 1.70 -18.01
C GLN A 92 -9.25 2.22 -17.08
N ASP A 93 -10.36 2.73 -17.62
CA ASP A 93 -11.51 3.15 -16.81
C ASP A 93 -12.09 1.93 -16.07
N PRO A 94 -12.14 1.93 -14.72
CA PRO A 94 -12.76 0.85 -13.96
C PRO A 94 -14.28 0.71 -14.21
N GLN A 95 -14.89 1.59 -15.01
CA GLN A 95 -16.32 1.61 -15.35
C GLN A 95 -17.21 1.53 -14.11
N VAL A 96 -16.80 2.27 -13.09
CA VAL A 96 -17.51 2.34 -11.83
C VAL A 96 -18.94 2.81 -12.08
N ARG A 97 -19.94 2.06 -11.59
CA ARG A 97 -21.35 2.43 -11.72
C ARG A 97 -21.77 3.32 -10.55
N CYS A 98 -22.62 4.30 -10.84
CA CYS A 98 -23.37 5.04 -9.82
C CYS A 98 -24.54 4.17 -9.35
N GLU A 99 -24.40 3.48 -8.22
CA GLU A 99 -25.49 2.69 -7.65
C GLU A 99 -26.22 3.47 -6.54
N ARG A 100 -27.22 4.25 -6.98
CA ARG A 100 -28.48 4.68 -6.32
C ARG A 100 -28.80 6.14 -6.69
N PRO A 101 -30.04 6.48 -7.10
CA PRO A 101 -30.55 7.82 -6.80
C PRO A 101 -30.57 7.94 -5.28
N LEU A 102 -30.06 9.05 -4.74
CA LEU A 102 -29.99 9.34 -3.30
C LEU A 102 -31.37 9.13 -2.64
N SER A 103 -31.66 7.91 -2.18
CA SER A 103 -32.74 7.64 -1.25
C SER A 103 -32.49 8.47 0.02
N PRO A 104 -33.52 8.88 0.78
CA PRO A 104 -33.35 9.69 1.97
C PRO A 104 -32.26 9.05 2.82
N ILE A 105 -31.24 9.84 3.16
CA ILE A 105 -30.00 9.40 3.78
C ILE A 105 -30.30 8.93 5.21
N GLY A 106 -30.89 7.74 5.29
CA GLY A 106 -30.99 6.89 6.46
C GLY A 106 -29.97 5.78 6.27
N GLU A 107 -29.05 5.69 7.23
CA GLU A 107 -28.21 4.53 7.52
C GLU A 107 -26.87 4.32 6.77
N SER A 108 -26.57 4.96 5.64
CA SER A 108 -25.20 4.85 5.07
C SER A 108 -24.23 5.93 5.60
N ARG A 109 -23.15 5.47 6.24
CA ARG A 109 -22.16 6.28 6.98
C ARG A 109 -21.07 6.91 6.12
N ASP A 110 -21.04 6.67 4.80
CA ASP A 110 -19.92 7.03 3.93
C ASP A 110 -20.34 7.81 2.67
N ILE A 111 -19.36 8.48 2.05
CA ILE A 111 -19.45 8.95 0.65
C ILE A 111 -19.86 7.75 -0.21
N PRO A 112 -20.80 7.89 -1.18
CA PRO A 112 -21.18 6.78 -2.04
C PRO A 112 -19.99 6.35 -2.90
N LEU A 113 -19.21 5.40 -2.37
CA LEU A 113 -18.20 4.65 -3.08
C LEU A 113 -18.87 3.42 -3.70
N PRO A 114 -18.43 2.97 -4.88
CA PRO A 114 -19.03 1.82 -5.55
C PRO A 114 -18.99 0.53 -4.72
N PRO A 115 -19.93 -0.40 -4.95
CA PRO A 115 -20.16 -1.61 -4.12
C PRO A 115 -19.00 -2.62 -4.07
N HIS A 116 -17.89 -2.38 -4.76
CA HIS A 116 -16.75 -3.30 -4.83
C HIS A 116 -15.73 -3.18 -3.69
N PHE A 117 -15.95 -2.30 -2.72
CA PHE A 117 -15.14 -2.24 -1.50
C PHE A 117 -15.58 -3.39 -0.57
N ALA A 118 -14.90 -4.53 -0.67
CA ALA A 118 -15.08 -5.65 0.25
C ALA A 118 -14.76 -5.22 1.70
N PRO A 119 -15.40 -5.81 2.72
CA PRO A 119 -15.10 -5.51 4.11
C PRO A 119 -13.63 -5.86 4.40
N VAL A 120 -12.83 -4.84 4.69
CA VAL A 120 -11.49 -5.01 5.25
C VAL A 120 -11.67 -5.37 6.71
N LEU A 121 -11.34 -6.60 7.09
CA LEU A 121 -11.22 -6.93 8.51
C LEU A 121 -9.94 -6.23 8.99
N PRO A 122 -10.02 -5.23 9.89
CA PRO A 122 -8.82 -4.67 10.45
C PRO A 122 -8.16 -5.76 11.28
N LEU A 123 -7.02 -6.29 10.79
CA LEU A 123 -6.11 -6.98 11.69
C LEU A 123 -5.54 -5.89 12.59
N ALA A 124 -6.13 -5.76 13.78
CA ALA A 124 -5.75 -4.77 14.75
C ALA A 124 -4.30 -5.03 15.20
N VAL A 125 -3.37 -4.41 14.51
CA VAL A 125 -2.04 -4.18 15.05
C VAL A 125 -2.21 -2.98 15.99
N PRO A 126 -2.02 -3.14 17.32
CA PRO A 126 -2.39 -2.12 18.30
C PRO A 126 -1.74 -0.75 18.06
N ALA A 127 -2.42 0.30 18.52
CA ALA A 127 -2.21 1.72 18.24
C ALA A 127 -0.74 2.20 18.22
N GLN A 128 -0.51 3.23 17.39
CA GLN A 128 0.75 3.94 17.15
C GLN A 128 1.31 4.54 18.46
N GLY A 129 2.44 4.01 18.91
CA GLY A 129 3.33 4.64 19.91
C GLY A 129 4.63 5.10 19.24
N SER A 130 5.38 5.97 19.92
CA SER A 130 6.54 6.74 19.42
C SER A 130 7.76 5.94 18.94
N SER A 131 7.77 4.62 19.09
CA SER A 131 8.88 3.74 18.69
C SER A 131 8.36 2.35 18.31
N ARG A 132 7.55 2.25 17.24
CA ARG A 132 7.12 0.93 16.74
C ARG A 132 7.83 0.52 15.44
N PRO A 133 8.29 -0.74 15.36
CA PRO A 133 8.83 -1.34 14.14
C PRO A 133 7.82 -1.39 12.99
N CYS A 134 8.31 -1.47 11.73
CA CYS A 134 7.49 -1.65 10.52
C CYS A 134 6.46 -2.77 10.75
N PRO A 135 5.18 -2.61 10.39
CA PRO A 135 4.17 -3.67 10.52
C PRO A 135 4.36 -4.82 9.52
N CYS A 136 5.47 -4.80 8.80
CA CYS A 136 5.73 -5.57 7.60
C CYS A 136 5.92 -7.06 7.94
N PRO A 137 6.78 -7.47 8.89
CA PRO A 137 6.92 -8.87 9.29
C PRO A 137 5.65 -9.51 9.89
N PRO A 138 4.91 -8.89 10.84
CA PRO A 138 3.70 -9.52 11.38
C PRO A 138 2.59 -9.66 10.34
N ALA A 139 2.49 -8.73 9.38
CA ALA A 139 1.55 -8.85 8.26
C ALA A 139 1.89 -10.06 7.37
N VAL A 140 3.18 -10.33 7.14
CA VAL A 140 3.63 -11.52 6.39
C VAL A 140 3.29 -12.80 7.14
N GLY A 141 3.45 -12.84 8.47
CA GLY A 141 3.03 -13.97 9.29
C GLY A 141 1.53 -14.27 9.15
N ALA A 142 0.69 -13.23 9.15
CA ALA A 142 -0.74 -13.37 8.92
C ALA A 142 -1.06 -13.86 7.49
N ALA A 143 -0.35 -13.35 6.48
CA ALA A 143 -0.51 -13.80 5.10
C ALA A 143 -0.12 -15.27 4.91
N TYR A 144 0.97 -15.69 5.57
CA TYR A 144 1.41 -17.08 5.56
C TYR A 144 0.39 -18.00 6.24
N ALA A 145 -0.22 -17.57 7.34
CA ALA A 145 -1.32 -18.30 7.98
C ALA A 145 -2.53 -18.43 7.05
N ILE A 146 -2.95 -17.33 6.39
CA ILE A 146 -4.04 -17.32 5.40
C ILE A 146 -3.77 -18.30 4.25
N LYS A 147 -2.53 -18.34 3.74
CA LYS A 147 -2.12 -19.31 2.72
C LYS A 147 -2.31 -20.75 3.21
N ARG A 148 -1.88 -21.06 4.44
CA ARG A 148 -2.00 -22.40 5.02
C ARG A 148 -3.45 -22.81 5.28
N GLU A 149 -4.32 -21.86 5.57
CA GLU A 149 -5.76 -22.08 5.72
C GLU A 149 -6.47 -22.27 4.38
N ASN A 150 -5.78 -22.07 3.25
CA ASN A 150 -6.31 -22.20 1.89
C ASN A 150 -7.59 -21.37 1.68
N THR A 151 -7.56 -20.14 2.16
CA THR A 151 -8.66 -19.19 2.00
C THR A 151 -8.37 -18.18 0.90
N ASP A 152 -9.40 -17.76 0.16
CA ASP A 152 -9.30 -16.72 -0.88
C ASP A 152 -9.19 -15.30 -0.28
N ARG A 153 -8.26 -15.14 0.66
CA ARG A 153 -8.00 -13.90 1.40
C ARG A 153 -6.59 -13.41 1.11
N VAL A 154 -6.42 -12.11 1.27
CA VAL A 154 -5.13 -11.44 1.11
C VAL A 154 -4.89 -10.53 2.31
N VAL A 155 -3.64 -10.35 2.68
CA VAL A 155 -3.26 -9.31 3.66
C VAL A 155 -2.81 -8.08 2.89
N ILE A 156 -3.19 -6.89 3.36
CA ILE A 156 -2.61 -5.64 2.90
C ILE A 156 -1.89 -4.95 4.07
N CYS A 157 -0.66 -4.52 3.85
CA CYS A 157 0.20 -3.89 4.84
C CYS A 157 0.52 -2.47 4.39
N TYR A 158 0.01 -1.47 5.12
CA TYR A 158 0.28 -0.06 4.84
C TYR A 158 1.46 0.45 5.68
N PHE A 159 2.36 1.20 5.03
CA PHE A 159 3.50 1.86 5.67
C PHE A 159 3.88 3.13 4.89
N GLY A 160 4.69 4.01 5.50
CA GLY A 160 5.24 5.19 4.82
C GLY A 160 6.62 4.91 4.22
N GLU A 161 7.11 5.77 3.33
CA GLU A 161 8.47 5.65 2.77
C GLU A 161 9.55 5.80 3.86
N GLY A 162 9.27 6.60 4.90
CA GLY A 162 10.09 6.68 6.11
C GLY A 162 10.28 5.32 6.79
N ALA A 163 9.16 4.66 7.08
CA ALA A 163 9.13 3.35 7.74
C ALA A 163 9.74 2.22 6.88
N ALA A 164 9.84 2.42 5.56
CA ALA A 164 10.51 1.47 4.66
C ALA A 164 12.04 1.44 4.83
N SER A 165 12.63 2.36 5.59
CA SER A 165 14.05 2.32 5.96
C SER A 165 14.33 1.52 7.24
N GLU A 166 13.29 1.10 7.97
CA GLU A 166 13.45 0.19 9.11
C GLU A 166 13.87 -1.21 8.66
N GLY A 167 14.69 -1.90 9.46
CA GLY A 167 15.14 -3.27 9.16
C GLY A 167 13.99 -4.26 9.01
N ASP A 168 12.87 -4.03 9.71
CA ASP A 168 11.67 -4.84 9.59
C ASP A 168 11.01 -4.76 8.21
N ALA A 169 11.17 -3.65 7.48
CA ALA A 169 10.69 -3.57 6.10
C ALA A 169 11.43 -4.59 5.22
N HIS A 170 12.77 -4.62 5.33
CA HIS A 170 13.61 -5.60 4.64
C HIS A 170 13.23 -7.05 5.01
N ALA A 171 13.08 -7.33 6.31
CA ALA A 171 12.68 -8.65 6.79
C ALA A 171 11.31 -9.06 6.22
N GLY A 172 10.32 -8.17 6.26
CA GLY A 172 8.99 -8.39 5.71
C GLY A 172 9.01 -8.67 4.21
N PHE A 173 9.71 -7.85 3.42
CA PHE A 173 9.80 -8.05 1.97
C PHE A 173 10.43 -9.40 1.61
N ASN A 174 11.57 -9.73 2.20
CA ASN A 174 12.26 -10.99 1.91
C ASN A 174 11.46 -12.22 2.35
N PHE A 175 10.84 -12.17 3.54
CA PHE A 175 10.02 -13.28 4.03
C PHE A 175 8.79 -13.48 3.17
N ALA A 176 8.15 -12.40 2.69
CA ALA A 176 6.98 -12.53 1.85
C ALA A 176 7.28 -13.21 0.50
N ALA A 177 8.45 -12.91 -0.08
CA ALA A 177 8.88 -13.51 -1.34
C ALA A 177 9.30 -14.97 -1.15
N THR A 178 10.21 -15.24 -0.21
CA THR A 178 10.75 -16.59 0.03
C THR A 178 9.71 -17.57 0.56
N LEU A 179 8.73 -17.08 1.34
CA LEU A 179 7.63 -17.88 1.86
C LEU A 179 6.39 -17.82 0.98
N GLU A 180 6.44 -17.21 -0.21
CA GLU A 180 5.33 -17.14 -1.18
C GLU A 180 4.01 -16.71 -0.50
N CYS A 181 3.97 -15.50 0.06
CA CYS A 181 2.83 -15.02 0.84
C CYS A 181 1.83 -14.22 -0.02
N PRO A 182 0.50 -14.44 0.14
CA PRO A 182 -0.54 -13.62 -0.49
C PRO A 182 -0.67 -12.27 0.24
N ILE A 183 0.26 -11.35 -0.01
CA ILE A 183 0.32 -10.04 0.66
C ILE A 183 0.53 -8.88 -0.32
N LEU A 184 -0.14 -7.77 -0.06
CA LEU A 184 0.08 -6.48 -0.73
C LEU A 184 0.82 -5.56 0.24
N PHE A 185 2.04 -5.18 -0.11
CA PHE A 185 2.74 -4.07 0.52
C PHE A 185 2.28 -2.77 -0.13
N PHE A 186 1.70 -1.87 0.66
CA PHE A 186 1.20 -0.59 0.19
C PHE A 186 1.98 0.55 0.84
N CYS A 187 2.99 1.04 0.13
CA CYS A 187 3.81 2.16 0.57
C CYS A 187 3.12 3.47 0.18
N ARG A 188 2.91 4.35 1.16
CA ARG A 188 2.52 5.75 0.92
C ARG A 188 3.78 6.59 0.95
N ASN A 189 4.26 6.98 -0.23
CA ASN A 189 5.40 7.86 -0.36
C ASN A 189 4.88 9.29 -0.48
N ASN A 190 4.97 10.04 0.62
CA ASN A 190 4.42 11.40 0.70
C ASN A 190 5.50 12.50 0.70
N GLY A 191 6.75 12.11 0.46
CA GLY A 191 7.92 12.98 0.42
C GLY A 191 8.62 13.24 1.76
N TYR A 192 7.99 12.91 2.91
CA TYR A 192 8.50 13.30 4.23
C TYR A 192 8.22 12.30 5.37
N ALA A 193 9.28 11.95 6.10
CA ALA A 193 9.22 11.29 7.40
C ALA A 193 9.44 12.32 8.52
N ILE A 194 8.36 12.79 9.17
CA ILE A 194 8.38 13.94 10.09
C ILE A 194 8.97 15.15 9.36
N SER A 195 10.22 15.55 9.65
CA SER A 195 10.94 16.65 9.01
C SER A 195 11.91 16.20 7.90
N THR A 196 12.19 14.90 7.80
CA THR A 196 13.21 14.36 6.90
C THR A 196 12.64 14.21 5.48
N PRO A 197 13.19 14.91 4.47
CA PRO A 197 12.79 14.73 3.08
C PRO A 197 13.35 13.43 2.49
N THR A 198 12.70 12.91 1.45
CA THR A 198 13.13 11.66 0.78
C THR A 198 14.57 11.65 0.26
N SER A 199 15.13 12.81 -0.09
CA SER A 199 16.53 12.96 -0.51
C SER A 199 17.56 12.58 0.57
N GLU A 200 17.14 12.65 1.84
CA GLU A 200 17.91 12.20 3.00
C GLU A 200 17.50 10.79 3.46
N GLN A 201 16.35 10.31 3.00
CA GLN A 201 15.82 9.00 3.38
C GLN A 201 16.39 7.85 2.55
N TYR A 202 16.60 8.07 1.24
CA TYR A 202 17.18 7.08 0.33
C TYR A 202 17.76 7.73 -0.93
N ARG A 203 18.53 6.95 -1.70
CA ARG A 203 19.15 7.38 -2.97
C ARG A 203 18.77 6.55 -4.18
N GLY A 204 18.00 5.48 -3.98
CA GLY A 204 17.39 4.71 -5.06
C GLY A 204 16.14 5.40 -5.61
N ASP A 205 15.57 4.81 -6.67
CA ASP A 205 14.31 5.24 -7.26
C ASP A 205 13.10 4.82 -6.39
N GLY A 206 12.92 5.53 -5.28
CA GLY A 206 11.81 5.31 -4.35
C GLY A 206 11.79 3.91 -3.71
N ILE A 207 10.60 3.47 -3.33
CA ILE A 207 10.37 2.17 -2.70
C ILE A 207 10.02 1.11 -3.75
N ALA A 208 9.30 1.46 -4.82
CA ALA A 208 8.92 0.52 -5.87
C ALA A 208 10.13 -0.23 -6.47
N ALA A 209 11.24 0.48 -6.69
CA ALA A 209 12.47 -0.10 -7.27
C ALA A 209 13.17 -1.10 -6.33
N ARG A 210 12.83 -1.13 -5.04
CA ARG A 210 13.37 -2.12 -4.11
C ARG A 210 12.74 -3.49 -4.31
N GLY A 211 11.46 -3.55 -4.70
CA GLY A 211 10.70 -4.80 -4.80
C GLY A 211 11.31 -5.85 -5.74
N PRO A 212 11.71 -5.50 -6.99
CA PRO A 212 12.33 -6.47 -7.90
C PRO A 212 13.58 -7.15 -7.32
N GLY A 213 14.35 -6.45 -6.48
CA GLY A 213 15.51 -7.04 -5.79
C GLY A 213 15.17 -8.17 -4.81
N TYR A 214 13.93 -8.25 -4.35
CA TYR A 214 13.41 -9.36 -3.55
C TYR A 214 12.60 -10.38 -4.38
N GLY A 215 12.47 -10.19 -5.69
CA GLY A 215 11.54 -10.96 -6.52
C GLY A 215 10.07 -10.58 -6.33
N ILE A 216 9.78 -9.37 -5.82
CA ILE A 216 8.42 -8.86 -5.61
C ILE A 216 7.98 -8.08 -6.85
N LEU A 217 6.76 -8.35 -7.32
CA LEU A 217 6.14 -7.59 -8.40
C LEU A 217 5.75 -6.20 -7.89
N SER A 218 6.32 -5.16 -8.51
CA SER A 218 6.16 -3.76 -8.08
C SER A 218 5.43 -2.90 -9.10
N ILE A 219 4.67 -1.93 -8.59
CA ILE A 219 4.07 -0.85 -9.38
C ILE A 219 4.13 0.46 -8.59
N ARG A 220 4.32 1.58 -9.30
CA ARG A 220 4.16 2.93 -8.75
C ARG A 220 2.90 3.56 -9.31
N VAL A 221 2.09 4.18 -8.45
CA VAL A 221 0.79 4.75 -8.81
C VAL A 221 0.68 6.20 -8.34
N ASP A 222 -0.11 6.99 -9.05
CA ASP A 222 -0.57 8.29 -8.58
C ASP A 222 -1.49 8.07 -7.38
N GLY A 223 -1.03 8.41 -6.19
CA GLY A 223 -1.76 8.21 -4.93
C GLY A 223 -2.91 9.20 -4.71
N ASN A 224 -2.94 10.29 -5.48
CA ASN A 224 -4.10 11.17 -5.53
C ASN A 224 -5.15 10.61 -6.54
N ASP A 225 -4.73 9.62 -7.33
CA ASP A 225 -5.40 8.74 -8.31
C ASP A 225 -6.38 7.73 -7.72
N VAL A 226 -7.60 8.07 -7.31
CA VAL A 226 -8.45 7.05 -6.66
C VAL A 226 -8.73 5.84 -7.57
N PHE A 227 -8.84 6.03 -8.89
CA PHE A 227 -9.02 4.93 -9.85
C PHE A 227 -7.71 4.21 -10.14
N ALA A 228 -6.58 4.93 -10.23
CA ALA A 228 -5.26 4.32 -10.37
C ALA A 228 -4.92 3.41 -9.18
N VAL A 229 -5.12 3.90 -7.96
CA VAL A 229 -4.95 3.14 -6.72
C VAL A 229 -5.91 1.94 -6.68
N TYR A 230 -7.17 2.14 -7.06
CA TYR A 230 -8.16 1.06 -7.09
C TYR A 230 -7.77 -0.05 -8.08
N ASN A 231 -7.42 0.29 -9.32
CA ASN A 231 -7.04 -0.68 -10.35
C ASN A 231 -5.82 -1.50 -9.93
N ALA A 232 -4.75 -0.81 -9.48
CA ALA A 232 -3.53 -1.47 -9.04
C ALA A 232 -3.78 -2.41 -7.84
N THR A 233 -4.55 -1.94 -6.86
CA THR A 233 -4.88 -2.75 -5.67
C THR A 233 -5.77 -3.94 -6.02
N LYS A 234 -6.75 -3.76 -6.91
CA LYS A 234 -7.66 -4.81 -7.36
C LYS A 234 -6.92 -5.92 -8.11
N GLU A 235 -6.03 -5.54 -9.02
CA GLU A 235 -5.24 -6.49 -9.78
C GLU A 235 -4.20 -7.20 -8.90
N ALA A 236 -3.49 -6.45 -8.04
CA ALA A 236 -2.56 -7.02 -7.08
C ALA A 236 -3.25 -8.02 -6.14
N ARG A 237 -4.46 -7.70 -5.64
CA ARG A 237 -5.28 -8.63 -4.85
C ARG A 237 -5.59 -9.90 -5.63
N ARG A 238 -6.09 -9.75 -6.86
CA ARG A 238 -6.50 -10.88 -7.70
C ARG A 238 -5.32 -11.85 -7.90
N ARG A 239 -4.15 -11.32 -8.22
CA ARG A 239 -2.94 -12.11 -8.46
C ARG A 239 -2.31 -12.65 -7.19
N ALA A 240 -2.24 -11.88 -6.11
CA ALA A 240 -1.65 -12.32 -4.85
C ALA A 240 -2.38 -13.57 -4.30
N VAL A 241 -3.71 -13.60 -4.38
CA VAL A 241 -4.51 -14.75 -3.97
C VAL A 241 -4.32 -15.95 -4.92
N ALA A 242 -4.30 -15.71 -6.23
CA ALA A 242 -4.19 -16.78 -7.23
C ALA A 242 -2.79 -17.40 -7.31
N GLU A 243 -1.75 -16.60 -7.11
CA GLU A 243 -0.35 -16.96 -7.37
C GLU A 243 0.46 -17.13 -6.07
N ASN A 244 -0.12 -16.84 -4.89
CA ASN A 244 0.58 -16.84 -3.60
C ASN A 244 1.90 -16.06 -3.64
N GLN A 245 1.88 -14.87 -4.23
CA GLN A 245 3.08 -14.04 -4.34
C GLN A 245 2.82 -12.64 -3.81
N PRO A 246 3.84 -11.97 -3.26
CA PRO A 246 3.72 -10.60 -2.80
C PRO A 246 3.65 -9.60 -3.96
N PHE A 247 2.96 -8.49 -3.71
CA PHE A 247 2.94 -7.31 -4.58
C PHE A 247 3.33 -6.07 -3.79
N LEU A 248 4.08 -5.16 -4.41
CA LEU A 248 4.43 -3.87 -3.85
C LEU A 248 3.78 -2.75 -4.67
N ILE A 249 2.97 -1.93 -4.02
CA ILE A 249 2.37 -0.73 -4.59
C ILE A 249 2.98 0.47 -3.87
N GLU A 250 3.67 1.34 -4.61
CA GLU A 250 4.10 2.65 -4.12
C GLU A 250 3.14 3.73 -4.62
N ALA A 251 2.31 4.26 -3.72
CA ALA A 251 1.41 5.36 -4.02
C ALA A 251 2.11 6.70 -3.73
N MET A 252 2.40 7.44 -4.80
CA MET A 252 3.00 8.77 -4.73
C MET A 252 1.93 9.79 -4.32
N THR A 253 2.12 10.50 -3.22
CA THR A 253 1.19 11.51 -2.74
C THR A 253 1.96 12.64 -2.06
N TYR A 254 1.25 13.55 -1.39
CA TYR A 254 1.85 14.63 -0.64
C TYR A 254 1.22 14.79 0.74
N ARG A 255 2.04 15.00 1.76
CA ARG A 255 1.56 15.18 3.14
C ARG A 255 1.09 16.63 3.34
N ILE A 256 -0.15 16.95 3.01
CA ILE A 256 -0.68 18.33 3.14
C ILE A 256 -0.65 18.82 4.59
N GLY A 257 -1.17 18.04 5.54
CA GLY A 257 -1.17 18.38 6.96
C GLY A 257 0.21 18.25 7.62
N HIS A 258 0.33 18.75 8.86
CA HIS A 258 1.49 18.46 9.73
C HIS A 258 1.60 16.96 10.01
N HIS A 259 2.78 16.50 10.46
CA HIS A 259 2.98 15.09 10.81
C HIS A 259 2.03 14.66 11.95
N SER A 260 1.85 15.52 12.94
CA SER A 260 0.96 15.32 14.08
C SER A 260 0.56 16.66 14.69
N THR A 261 -0.27 16.65 15.74
CA THR A 261 -0.61 17.86 16.52
C THR A 261 0.58 18.47 17.26
N SER A 262 1.67 17.72 17.43
CA SER A 262 2.90 18.16 18.10
C SER A 262 3.98 18.64 17.13
N ASP A 263 3.71 18.63 15.83
CA ASP A 263 4.64 18.99 14.76
C ASP A 263 4.23 20.30 14.10
N ASP A 264 5.21 21.17 13.84
CA ASP A 264 5.04 22.36 13.01
C ASP A 264 5.89 22.21 11.75
N SER A 265 5.21 21.89 10.66
CA SER A 265 5.89 21.65 9.40
C SER A 265 6.45 22.91 8.72
N SER A 266 5.99 24.10 9.12
CA SER A 266 6.51 25.35 8.54
C SER A 266 8.01 25.56 8.85
N ALA A 267 8.54 24.83 9.84
CA ALA A 267 9.95 24.86 10.21
C ALA A 267 10.89 24.18 9.18
N TYR A 268 10.40 23.30 8.31
CA TYR A 268 11.25 22.50 7.41
C TYR A 268 10.70 22.32 5.98
N ARG A 269 9.54 22.89 5.65
CA ARG A 269 9.01 22.93 4.28
C ARG A 269 8.28 24.23 4.01
N SER A 270 8.26 24.63 2.74
CA SER A 270 7.64 25.90 2.36
C SER A 270 6.11 25.81 2.36
N VAL A 271 5.47 26.91 2.75
CA VAL A 271 3.99 27.02 2.68
C VAL A 271 3.52 26.99 1.22
N ASP A 272 4.33 27.49 0.28
CA ASP A 272 4.01 27.49 -1.15
C ASP A 272 3.94 26.08 -1.74
N GLU A 273 4.87 25.20 -1.36
CA GLU A 273 4.85 23.79 -1.72
C GLU A 273 3.57 23.09 -1.23
N VAL A 274 3.20 23.31 0.04
CA VAL A 274 1.96 22.75 0.60
C VAL A 274 0.73 23.28 -0.13
N ASN A 275 0.68 24.59 -0.38
CA ASN A 275 -0.42 25.24 -1.10
C ASN A 275 -0.55 24.75 -2.54
N TYR A 276 0.56 24.44 -3.21
CA TYR A 276 0.53 23.84 -4.54
C TYR A 276 -0.25 22.53 -4.52
N TRP A 277 0.09 21.60 -3.63
CA TRP A 277 -0.58 20.31 -3.55
C TRP A 277 -2.04 20.42 -3.11
N ASP A 278 -2.33 21.23 -2.09
CA ASP A 278 -3.70 21.42 -1.59
C ASP A 278 -4.65 21.99 -2.67
N LYS A 279 -4.16 22.93 -3.48
CA LYS A 279 -4.99 23.63 -4.48
C LYS A 279 -4.98 22.99 -5.85
N GLN A 280 -3.85 22.45 -6.29
CA GLN A 280 -3.66 22.02 -7.68
C GLN A 280 -3.86 20.52 -7.86
N ASP A 281 -3.53 19.69 -6.87
CA ASP A 281 -3.50 18.23 -7.04
C ASP A 281 -3.90 17.50 -5.75
N HIS A 282 -5.20 17.57 -5.45
CA HIS A 282 -5.81 16.98 -4.26
C HIS A 282 -6.77 15.84 -4.67
N PRO A 283 -6.73 14.65 -4.03
CA PRO A 283 -7.57 13.49 -4.41
C PRO A 283 -9.07 13.79 -4.40
N ILE A 284 -9.56 14.46 -3.35
CA ILE A 284 -10.98 14.88 -3.24
C ILE A 284 -11.37 15.82 -4.40
N SER A 285 -10.56 16.85 -4.68
CA SER A 285 -10.84 17.80 -5.77
C SER A 285 -10.92 17.08 -7.11
N ARG A 286 -9.96 16.18 -7.39
CA ARG A 286 -9.92 15.42 -8.64
C ARG A 286 -11.13 14.48 -8.80
N LEU A 287 -11.47 13.73 -7.76
CA LEU A 287 -12.67 12.88 -7.78
C LEU A 287 -13.95 13.71 -7.95
N ARG A 288 -14.05 14.87 -7.29
CA ARG A 288 -15.18 15.78 -7.48
C ARG A 288 -15.30 16.24 -8.94
N HIS A 289 -14.21 16.61 -9.59
CA HIS A 289 -14.23 17.00 -11.01
C HIS A 289 -14.72 15.86 -11.92
N TYR A 290 -14.28 14.63 -11.65
CA TYR A 290 -14.80 13.45 -12.34
C TYR A 290 -16.30 13.25 -12.10
N MET A 291 -16.78 13.37 -10.86
CA MET A 291 -18.21 13.20 -10.57
C MET A 291 -19.08 14.29 -11.20
N LEU A 292 -18.59 15.54 -11.26
CA LEU A 292 -19.25 16.66 -11.94
C LEU A 292 -19.36 16.39 -13.46
N SER A 293 -18.31 15.89 -14.10
CA SER A 293 -18.32 15.60 -15.54
C SER A 293 -19.29 14.47 -15.91
N ARG A 294 -19.57 13.57 -14.96
CA ARG A 294 -20.54 12.47 -15.10
C ARG A 294 -21.97 12.84 -14.69
N GLY A 295 -22.18 14.04 -14.14
CA GLY A 295 -23.47 14.46 -13.60
C GLY A 295 -23.91 13.69 -12.34
N TRP A 296 -22.95 13.12 -11.60
CA TRP A 296 -23.20 12.37 -10.36
C TRP A 296 -23.10 13.22 -9.09
N TRP A 297 -22.52 14.42 -9.24
CA TRP A 297 -22.38 15.39 -8.16
C TRP A 297 -22.73 16.78 -8.68
N ASP A 298 -23.16 17.67 -7.79
CA ASP A 298 -23.36 19.09 -8.06
C ASP A 298 -23.08 19.95 -6.80
N GLU A 299 -23.14 21.27 -6.95
CA GLU A 299 -22.87 22.24 -5.88
C GLU A 299 -23.89 22.21 -4.73
N GLU A 300 -25.14 21.81 -5.00
CA GLU A 300 -26.17 21.71 -3.96
C GLU A 300 -25.93 20.47 -3.09
N GLN A 301 -25.61 19.35 -3.73
CA GLN A 301 -25.21 18.09 -3.08
C GLN A 301 -23.94 18.29 -2.24
N GLU A 302 -22.93 18.99 -2.76
CA GLU A 302 -21.71 19.33 -2.01
C GLU A 302 -22.02 20.10 -0.72
N LYS A 303 -22.80 21.19 -0.82
CA LYS A 303 -23.19 22.01 0.35
C LYS A 303 -23.97 21.19 1.37
N THR A 304 -24.92 20.38 0.90
CA THR A 304 -25.76 19.54 1.75
C THR A 304 -24.93 18.49 2.47
N TRP A 305 -24.08 17.76 1.75
CA TRP A 305 -23.19 16.75 2.30
C TRP A 305 -22.23 17.34 3.31
N ARG A 306 -21.58 18.48 3.01
CA ARG A 306 -20.66 19.14 3.93
C ARG A 306 -21.34 19.54 5.24
N LYS A 307 -22.56 20.07 5.18
CA LYS A 307 -23.36 20.41 6.38
C LYS A 307 -23.71 19.16 7.19
N GLN A 308 -24.15 18.09 6.54
CA GLN A 308 -24.50 16.84 7.20
C GLN A 308 -23.28 16.18 7.85
N SER A 309 -22.18 16.06 7.12
CA SER A 309 -20.92 15.50 7.62
C SER A 309 -20.39 16.28 8.82
N ARG A 310 -20.45 17.61 8.78
CA ARG A 310 -20.09 18.45 9.94
C ARG A 310 -20.97 18.18 11.15
N LYS A 311 -22.29 18.04 10.95
CA LYS A 311 -23.24 17.72 12.03
C LYS A 311 -23.00 16.33 12.62
N ARG A 312 -22.58 15.35 11.81
CA ARG A 312 -22.24 13.99 12.27
C ARG A 312 -20.97 13.95 13.12
N VAL A 313 -19.96 14.74 12.75
CA VAL A 313 -18.65 14.75 13.42
C VAL A 313 -18.60 15.72 14.60
N SER A 314 -19.42 16.78 14.58
CA SER A 314 -19.52 17.72 15.70
C SER A 314 -19.98 16.93 16.93
N PRO A 315 -19.21 16.94 18.04
CA PRO A 315 -19.63 16.25 19.24
C PRO A 315 -21.00 16.80 19.63
N ALA A 316 -22.01 15.93 19.68
CA ALA A 316 -23.19 16.27 20.45
C ALA A 316 -22.68 16.66 21.84
N PRO A 317 -23.09 17.80 22.43
CA PRO A 317 -22.76 18.11 23.80
C PRO A 317 -23.37 17.02 24.68
N GLN A 318 -22.60 15.95 24.92
CA GLN A 318 -22.83 15.05 26.02
C GLN A 318 -22.63 15.94 27.25
N PRO A 319 -23.64 16.12 28.13
CA PRO A 319 -23.33 16.62 29.45
C PRO A 319 -22.30 15.64 30.01
N VAL A 320 -21.07 16.11 30.18
CA VAL A 320 -20.11 15.45 31.05
C VAL A 320 -20.71 15.60 32.44
N GLN A 321 -21.67 14.72 32.78
CA GLN A 321 -21.82 14.34 34.17
C GLN A 321 -20.43 13.84 34.54
N GLY A 322 -19.78 14.56 35.46
CA GLY A 322 -18.48 14.16 35.96
C GLY A 322 -18.61 12.80 36.59
N GLU A 323 -18.50 11.74 35.79
CA GLU A 323 -18.00 10.50 36.29
C GLU A 323 -16.58 10.83 36.75
N PRO A 324 -16.29 10.72 38.06
CA PRO A 324 -14.92 10.85 38.52
C PRO A 324 -14.10 9.87 37.69
N LEU A 325 -12.94 10.31 37.19
CA LEU A 325 -11.92 9.42 36.66
C LEU A 325 -11.88 8.22 37.59
N SER A 326 -12.35 7.08 37.09
CA SER A 326 -12.43 5.89 37.89
C SER A 326 -11.01 5.57 38.32
N MET A 327 -10.71 5.81 39.60
CA MET A 327 -9.53 5.29 40.27
C MET A 327 -9.73 3.77 40.47
N HIS A 328 -10.07 3.04 39.40
CA HIS A 328 -9.93 1.61 39.37
C HIS A 328 -8.46 1.29 39.14
N PRO A 329 -7.89 0.31 39.86
CA PRO A 329 -6.49 -0.08 39.76
C PRO A 329 -6.26 -0.81 38.42
N THR A 330 -6.31 -0.08 37.30
CA THR A 330 -6.10 -0.57 35.94
C THR A 330 -4.77 -0.09 35.37
N GLU A 331 -3.88 0.46 36.20
CA GLU A 331 -2.45 0.25 35.97
C GLU A 331 -2.17 -1.25 36.17
N GLY A 332 -2.12 -1.98 35.04
CA GLY A 332 -2.00 -3.44 35.01
C GLY A 332 -3.27 -4.16 34.57
N GLY A 333 -3.84 -3.82 33.40
CA GLY A 333 -4.64 -4.78 32.64
C GLY A 333 -3.85 -6.10 32.39
N PRO A 334 -4.49 -7.17 31.90
CA PRO A 334 -3.80 -8.45 31.71
C PRO A 334 -2.59 -8.27 30.78
N VAL A 335 -1.39 -8.27 31.37
CA VAL A 335 -0.10 -8.29 30.65
C VAL A 335 0.04 -9.63 29.91
N LEU A 336 -0.63 -10.67 30.42
CA LEU A 336 -0.79 -11.99 29.83
C LEU A 336 -2.25 -12.45 30.03
N GLN A 337 -2.70 -13.48 29.30
CA GLN A 337 -3.94 -14.20 29.64
C GLN A 337 -3.77 -14.87 31.02
N GLY A 338 -4.05 -14.11 32.08
CA GLY A 338 -3.77 -14.45 33.48
C GLY A 338 -2.68 -13.56 34.09
N PHE A 339 -2.84 -13.15 35.35
CA PHE A 339 -1.82 -12.37 36.05
C PHE A 339 -0.77 -13.29 36.67
N PRO A 340 0.53 -13.14 36.31
CA PRO A 340 1.62 -13.71 37.07
C PRO A 340 1.53 -13.28 38.55
N LEU A 341 1.93 -14.17 39.46
CA LEU A 341 1.89 -13.94 40.90
C LEU A 341 2.63 -12.65 41.31
N ASP A 342 3.68 -12.28 40.57
CA ASP A 342 4.47 -11.08 40.82
C ASP A 342 3.71 -9.78 40.49
N ILE A 343 2.89 -9.78 39.43
CA ILE A 343 2.04 -8.63 39.08
C ILE A 343 0.89 -8.48 40.09
N LEU A 344 0.36 -9.61 40.59
CA LEU A 344 -0.60 -9.61 41.71
C LEU A 344 0.04 -9.08 43.00
N GLY A 345 1.32 -9.40 43.24
CA GLY A 345 2.11 -8.90 44.36
C GLY A 345 2.28 -7.37 44.32
N SER A 346 2.69 -6.83 43.17
CA SER A 346 2.86 -5.39 42.94
C SER A 346 1.54 -4.62 43.07
N ARG A 347 0.42 -5.16 42.58
CA ARG A 347 -0.91 -4.59 42.80
C ARG A 347 -1.30 -4.53 44.27
N LYS A 348 -1.02 -5.59 45.04
CA LYS A 348 -1.24 -5.61 46.51
C LYS A 348 -0.34 -4.61 47.24
N LEU A 349 0.88 -4.35 46.74
CA LEU A 349 1.79 -3.36 47.30
C LEU A 349 1.31 -1.92 47.04
N CYS A 350 0.83 -1.62 45.82
CA CYS A 350 0.23 -0.32 45.51
C CYS A 350 -1.06 -0.10 46.31
N SER A 351 -1.92 -1.11 46.46
CA SER A 351 -3.15 -0.98 47.26
C SER A 351 -2.88 -0.82 48.76
N LYS A 352 -1.78 -1.39 49.28
CA LYS A 352 -1.37 -1.25 50.70
C LYS A 352 -0.69 0.09 51.00
N ARG A 353 -0.14 0.79 50.01
CA ARG A 353 0.48 2.13 50.16
C ARG A 353 -0.50 3.28 49.87
N GLY A 354 -1.80 3.00 49.83
CA GLY A 354 -2.87 4.00 49.80
C GLY A 354 -2.97 4.77 51.11
N GLY A 355 -2.04 5.70 51.33
CA GLY A 355 -1.99 6.57 52.49
C GLY A 355 -0.76 7.48 52.45
N GLY A 356 -0.83 8.54 51.65
CA GLY A 356 0.02 9.73 51.78
C GLY A 356 1.51 9.58 51.45
N GLY A 357 1.91 10.11 50.29
CA GLY A 357 3.28 10.61 50.10
C GLY A 357 4.28 9.63 49.49
N LEU A 358 4.18 9.38 48.19
CA LEU A 358 5.38 9.11 47.36
C LEU A 358 5.12 9.40 45.87
N ALA A 359 4.43 10.50 45.57
CA ALA A 359 4.39 11.03 44.21
C ALA A 359 5.64 11.88 43.98
N ARG A 360 6.77 11.24 43.66
CA ARG A 360 7.94 11.79 42.94
C ARG A 360 9.05 10.73 42.91
N LYS A 361 9.61 10.51 41.71
CA LYS A 361 10.70 9.59 41.34
C LYS A 361 10.27 8.18 40.94
N LEU A 362 9.83 8.07 39.69
CA LEU A 362 10.18 6.98 38.76
C LEU A 362 9.79 7.43 37.34
N GLN A 363 10.46 8.48 36.88
CA GLN A 363 10.78 8.66 35.46
C GLN A 363 12.30 8.55 35.39
N VAL A 364 12.80 7.94 34.31
CA VAL A 364 14.16 7.43 34.10
C VAL A 364 14.36 6.03 34.71
N TRP A 365 14.07 5.00 33.92
CA TRP A 365 15.06 4.15 33.24
C TRP A 365 14.41 3.54 32.00
#